data_AF-A0A517X0P5-F1
#
_entry.id   AF-A0A517X0P5-F1
#
_cell.length_a   1.000
_cell.length_b   1.000
_cell.length_c   1.000
_cell.angle_alpha   90.00
_cell.angle_beta   90.00
_cell.angle_gamma   90.00
#
_symmetry.space_group_name_H-M   'P 1'
#
loop_
_entity.id
_entity.type
_entity.pdbx_description
1 polymer ?
#
loop_
_entity_poly.entity_id
_entity_poly.type
_entity_poly.pdbx_seq_one_letter_code
_entity_poly.pdbx_strand_id
1 'polypeptide(L)' 'MPTVFILMPGILEVITIGIILIFLVTPFWMICSKAGFPGWISLGILIPIVNVILLYFLAFAEWPVLQHLPHED' A
#
# COMPACT_ATOMS: atom_id res chain seq x y z
N MET A 1 12.93 -9.09 26.58
CA MET A 1 14.00 -8.84 25.59
C MET A 1 13.44 -9.03 24.18
N PRO A 2 12.67 -8.07 23.61
CA PRO A 2 12.19 -8.15 22.23
C PRO A 2 13.33 -8.06 21.20
N THR A 3 14.49 -7.58 21.61
CA THR A 3 15.69 -7.44 20.78
C THR A 3 16.32 -8.76 20.35
N VAL A 4 16.17 -9.85 21.12
CA VAL A 4 16.73 -11.16 20.75
C VAL A 4 15.92 -11.82 19.62
N PHE A 5 14.60 -11.61 19.58
CA PHE A 5 13.70 -12.06 18.51
C PHE A 5 14.01 -11.37 17.18
N ILE A 6 14.38 -10.09 17.22
CA ILE A 6 14.73 -9.30 16.01
C ILE A 6 16.09 -9.72 15.40
N LEU A 7 17.02 -10.25 16.22
CA LEU A 7 18.41 -10.51 15.81
C LEU A 7 18.66 -11.90 15.21
N MET A 8 17.72 -12.85 15.35
CA MET A 8 17.77 -14.17 14.73
C MET A 8 16.42 -14.51 14.12
N PRO A 9 16.12 -14.08 12.88
CA PRO A 9 14.82 -14.38 12.28
C PRO A 9 14.69 -15.89 12.06
N GLY A 10 13.77 -16.53 12.78
CA GLY A 10 13.34 -17.89 12.50
C GLY A 10 12.54 -17.96 11.19
N ILE A 11 12.53 -19.13 10.53
CA ILE A 11 11.76 -19.34 9.28
C ILE A 11 10.29 -18.95 9.45
N LEU A 12 9.69 -19.22 10.61
CA LEU A 12 8.31 -18.86 10.91
C LEU A 12 8.08 -17.35 10.93
N GLU A 13 9.01 -16.57 11.48
CA GLU A 13 8.89 -15.11 11.54
C GLU A 13 8.95 -14.49 10.16
N VAL A 14 9.86 -14.97 9.30
CA VAL A 14 9.96 -14.50 7.91
C VAL A 14 8.67 -14.75 7.16
N ILE A 15 8.05 -15.93 7.35
CA ILE A 15 6.76 -16.27 6.76
C ILE A 15 5.67 -15.32 7.28
N THR A 16 5.60 -15.08 8.59
CA THR A 16 4.61 -14.17 9.17
C THR A 16 4.77 -12.75 8.64
N ILE A 17 5.99 -12.21 8.59
CA ILE A 17 6.25 -10.87 8.05
C ILE A 17 5.85 -10.81 6.57
N GLY A 18 6.21 -11.82 5.77
CA GLY A 18 5.83 -11.91 4.36
C GLY A 18 4.32 -11.90 4.15
N ILE A 19 3.57 -12.66 4.96
CA ILE A 19 2.11 -12.67 4.92
C ILE A 19 1.57 -11.28 5.23
N ILE A 20 2.02 -10.64 6.32
CA ILE A 20 1.57 -9.29 6.70
C ILE A 20 1.81 -8.30 5.55
N LEU A 21 3.01 -8.32 4.93
CA LEU A 21 3.35 -7.43 3.83
C LEU A 21 2.42 -7.63 2.63
N ILE A 22 2.12 -8.87 2.25
CA ILE A 22 1.20 -9.17 1.14
C ILE A 22 -0.20 -8.65 1.47
N PHE A 23 -0.73 -8.98 2.65
CA PHE A 23 -2.06 -8.55 3.07
C PHE A 23 -2.20 -7.02 3.19
N LEU A 24 -1.10 -6.31 3.47
CA LEU A 24 -1.10 -4.84 3.52
C LEU A 24 -0.98 -4.23 2.12
N VAL A 25 -0.01 -4.67 1.32
CA VAL A 25 0.34 -4.03 0.04
C VAL A 25 -0.67 -4.36 -1.06
N THR A 26 -1.14 -5.60 -1.13
CA THR A 26 -2.09 -6.05 -2.17
C THR A 26 -3.37 -5.20 -2.24
N PRO A 27 -4.11 -4.94 -1.15
CA PRO A 27 -5.32 -4.11 -1.23
C PRO A 27 -5.00 -2.68 -1.69
N PHE A 28 -3.90 -2.08 -1.19
CA PHE A 28 -3.50 -0.74 -1.61
C PHE A 28 -3.08 -0.69 -3.08
N TRP A 29 -2.42 -1.73 -3.59
CA TRP A 29 -2.12 -1.86 -5.01
C TRP A 29 -3.41 -1.88 -5.83
N MET A 30 -4.40 -2.68 -5.43
CA MET A 30 -5.69 -2.74 -6.12
C MET A 30 -6.41 -1.39 -6.11
N ILE A 31 -6.40 -0.66 -4.99
CA ILE A 31 -7.01 0.67 -4.89
C ILE A 31 -6.29 1.66 -5.82
N CYS A 32 -4.96 1.72 -5.78
CA CYS A 32 -4.19 2.62 -6.65
C CYS A 32 -4.46 2.32 -8.12
N SER A 33 -4.43 1.04 -8.53
CA SER A 33 -4.75 0.63 -9.89
C SER A 33 -6.18 0.99 -10.30
N LYS A 34 -7.16 0.87 -9.39
CA LYS A 34 -8.56 1.24 -9.65
C LYS A 34 -8.77 2.74 -9.77
N ALA A 35 -8.06 3.54 -8.98
CA ALA A 35 -8.09 4.99 -9.07
C ALA A 35 -7.42 5.51 -10.36
N GLY A 36 -6.62 4.68 -11.04
CA GLY A 36 -5.88 5.06 -12.25
C GLY A 36 -4.44 5.49 -11.96
N PHE A 37 -3.95 5.29 -10.73
CA PHE A 37 -2.55 5.48 -10.36
C PHE A 37 -1.73 4.21 -10.63
N PRO A 38 -0.42 4.32 -10.85
CA PRO A 38 0.42 3.16 -11.04
C PRO A 38 0.52 2.36 -9.71
N GLY A 39 0.29 1.05 -9.78
CA GLY A 39 0.15 0.20 -8.60
C GLY A 39 1.37 0.14 -7.68
N TRP A 40 2.59 0.38 -8.20
CA TRP A 40 3.82 0.45 -7.42
C TRP A 40 3.84 1.54 -6.33
N ILE A 41 2.99 2.58 -6.43
CA ILE A 41 2.88 3.63 -5.41
C ILE A 41 2.38 3.02 -4.09
N SER A 42 1.66 1.90 -4.14
CA SER A 42 1.23 1.15 -2.95
C SER A 42 2.38 0.61 -2.10
N LEU A 43 3.61 0.49 -2.64
CA LEU A 43 4.78 0.14 -1.84
C LEU A 43 5.15 1.23 -0.82
N GLY A 44 4.71 2.48 -1.05
CA GLY A 44 4.87 3.59 -0.11
C GLY A 44 4.22 3.33 1.26
N ILE A 45 3.25 2.42 1.36
CA ILE A 45 2.60 2.09 2.64
C ILE A 45 3.56 1.44 3.64
N LEU A 46 4.67 0.85 3.16
CA LEU A 46 5.67 0.19 3.99
C LEU A 46 6.45 1.19 4.85
N ILE A 47 6.48 2.46 4.44
CA ILE A 47 7.15 3.53 5.18
C ILE A 47 6.06 4.31 5.94
N PRO A 48 6.09 4.38 7.28
CA PRO A 48 4.99 4.96 8.07
C PRO A 48 4.60 6.39 7.68
N ILE A 49 5.58 7.25 7.43
CA ILE A 49 5.34 8.65 7.04
C ILE A 49 4.75 8.71 5.62
N VAL A 50 5.30 7.93 4.69
CA VAL A 50 4.82 7.90 3.30
C VAL A 50 3.42 7.29 3.21
N ASN A 51 3.09 6.32 4.06
CA ASN A 51 1.75 5.75 4.18
C ASN A 51 0.71 6.84 4.49
N VAL A 52 0.98 7.67 5.49
CA VAL A 52 0.09 8.79 5.84
C VAL A 52 -0.02 9.78 4.69
N ILE A 53 1.11 10.19 4.09
CA ILE A 53 1.11 11.09 2.93
C ILE A 53 0.30 10.50 1.77
N LEU A 54 0.47 9.21 1.49
CA LEU A 54 -0.23 8.51 0.42
C LEU A 54 -1.73 8.42 0.67
N LEU A 55 -2.14 8.18 1.92
CA LEU A 55 -3.56 8.18 2.31
C LEU A 55 -4.19 9.56 2.10
N TYR A 56 -3.52 10.63 2.54
CA TYR A 56 -3.97 12.00 2.29
C TYR A 56 -4.01 12.30 0.80
N PHE A 57 -2.97 11.93 0.05
CA PHE A 57 -2.94 12.10 -1.40
C PHE A 57 -4.12 11.38 -2.06
N LEU A 58 -4.36 10.11 -1.75
CA LEU A 58 -5.45 9.34 -2.34
C LEU A 58 -6.85 9.89 -1.97
N ALA A 59 -6.99 10.45 -0.78
CA ALA A 59 -8.25 11.03 -0.31
C ALA A 59 -8.60 12.36 -0.99
N PHE A 60 -7.59 13.18 -1.35
CA PHE A 60 -7.80 14.52 -1.90
C PHE A 60 -7.43 14.66 -3.38
N ALA A 61 -6.68 13.72 -3.96
CA ALA A 61 -6.34 13.74 -5.37
C ALA A 61 -7.55 13.37 -6.22
N GLU A 62 -7.69 14.03 -7.36
CA GLU A 62 -8.62 13.58 -8.40
C GLU A 62 -8.13 12.24 -8.96
N TRP A 63 -9.02 11.27 -9.03
CA TRP A 63 -8.67 9.94 -9.53
C TRP A 63 -8.66 9.93 -11.06
N PRO A 64 -7.52 9.62 -11.71
CA PRO A 64 -7.40 9.64 -13.18
C PRO A 64 -8.47 8.81 -13.92
N VAL A 65 -8.97 7.74 -13.28
CA VAL A 65 -10.02 6.89 -13.84
C VAL A 65 -11.34 7.64 -14.09
N LEU A 66 -11.65 8.65 -13.27
CA LEU A 66 -12.90 9.42 -13.38
C LEU A 66 -12.88 10.38 -14.56
N GLN A 67 -11.70 10.83 -14.99
CA GLN A 67 -11.53 11.75 -16.12
C GLN A 67 -11.82 11.09 -17.49
N HIS A 68 -11.81 9.76 -17.55
CA HIS A 68 -12.09 9.01 -18.78
C HIS A 68 -13.56 8.58 -18.89
N LEU A 69 -14.39 8.86 -17.88
CA LEU A 69 -15.82 8.61 -17.96
C LEU A 69 -16.45 9.68 -18.88
N PRO A 70 -17.29 9.31 -19.86
CA PRO A 70 -18.00 10.28 -20.67
C PRO A 70 -18.79 11.21 -19.74
N HIS A 71 -18.64 12.52 -19.90
CA HIS A 71 -19.59 13.46 -19.32
C HIS A 71 -20.92 13.20 -20.04
N GLU A 72 -21.85 12.55 -19.35
CA GLU A 72 -23.23 12.45 -19.78
C GLU A 72 -23.92 13.72 -19.28
N ASP A 73 -23.96 14.72 -20.16
CA ASP A 73 -24.66 16.00 -20.02
C ASP A 73 -26.18 15.88 -20.20
#